data_AF-A7TS85-F1
#
_entry.id   AF-A7TS85-F1
#
_cell.length_a   1.000
_cell.length_b   1.000
_cell.length_c   1.000
_cell.angle_alpha   90.00
_cell.angle_beta   90.00
_cell.angle_gamma   90.00
#
_symmetry.space_group_name_H-M   'P 1'
#
loop_
_entity.id
_entity.type
_entity.pdbx_description
1 polymer ?
#
loop_
_entity_poly.entity_id
_entity_poly.type
_entity_poly.pdbx_seq_one_letter_code
_entity_poly.pdbx_strand_id
1 'polypeptide(L)'
;MGKNIAKYGYKSGVLPVTRNILKKPTVNQTTLVEKANAPKKLGVNGVGYAEGVQHPRGSTRVQRPMEFIHVEKLIKKTVSKPKVEHDVSTPQRLAKHEKSELRRRYLAESFRKEEQRLISLEKLVKAKELALKEEHIRELKELEKSKTSDLTIPSLNRILNEPMMRERTEEEKEILAMKREYNNNLMEFKAKERRLQNLINLYHISNNFIVTEEKLLKEIEIAFSYEGSDRLRNSLGADFNKVRIRNENSIGDSLFGSVGGGSHVGLDTVKDYLSGELNEFSKQIDEKFIQDTEQKKIDVNTIL
;
A
#
# COMPACT_ATOMS: atom_id res chain seq x y z
N MET A 1 -45.95 22.99 -9.01
CA MET A 1 -45.10 23.36 -7.85
C MET A 1 -43.64 23.19 -8.22
N GLY A 2 -42.76 24.15 -7.93
CA GLY A 2 -41.36 24.07 -8.35
C GLY A 2 -40.61 22.94 -7.64
N LYS A 3 -39.90 22.08 -8.38
CA LYS A 3 -39.20 20.88 -7.86
C LYS A 3 -38.25 21.14 -6.68
N ASN A 4 -37.71 22.36 -6.55
CA ASN A 4 -36.71 22.72 -5.55
C ASN A 4 -37.24 23.49 -4.32
N ILE A 5 -38.56 23.75 -4.22
CA ILE A 5 -39.11 24.55 -3.10
C ILE A 5 -39.00 23.84 -1.75
N ALA A 6 -38.94 22.51 -1.73
CA ALA A 6 -38.82 21.71 -0.51
C ALA A 6 -37.54 22.06 0.29
N LYS A 7 -36.44 22.40 -0.40
CA LYS A 7 -35.18 22.82 0.24
C LYS A 7 -35.34 24.09 1.09
N TYR A 8 -36.31 24.93 0.75
CA TYR A 8 -36.58 26.22 1.39
C TYR A 8 -37.87 26.21 2.22
N GLY A 9 -38.34 25.03 2.62
CA GLY A 9 -39.56 24.88 3.42
C GLY A 9 -40.84 25.18 2.63
N TYR A 10 -40.90 24.80 1.35
CA TYR A 10 -42.05 24.96 0.46
C TYR A 10 -42.49 26.42 0.21
N LYS A 11 -41.61 27.39 0.48
CA LYS A 11 -41.87 28.82 0.20
C LYS A 11 -41.59 29.11 -1.28
N SER A 12 -42.56 29.69 -1.97
CA SER A 12 -42.40 30.20 -3.33
C SER A 12 -41.81 31.62 -3.32
N GLY A 13 -40.78 31.85 -4.14
CA GLY A 13 -40.06 33.12 -4.20
C GLY A 13 -38.85 33.21 -3.28
N VAL A 14 -37.94 34.15 -3.58
CA VAL A 14 -36.70 34.37 -2.83
C VAL A 14 -36.69 35.80 -2.31
N LEU A 15 -36.59 35.96 -0.99
CA LEU A 15 -36.35 37.27 -0.37
C LEU A 15 -34.88 37.67 -0.55
N PRO A 16 -34.57 38.96 -0.67
CA PRO A 16 -33.19 39.42 -0.66
C PRO A 16 -32.51 39.07 0.67
N VAL A 17 -31.19 38.85 0.62
CA VAL A 17 -30.40 38.52 1.81
C VAL A 17 -30.50 39.65 2.83
N THR A 18 -30.76 39.29 4.09
CA THR A 18 -30.84 40.25 5.19
C THR A 18 -29.50 40.94 5.39
N ARG A 19 -29.50 42.28 5.43
CA ARG A 19 -28.28 43.06 5.61
C ARG A 19 -27.93 43.12 7.11
N ASN A 20 -26.78 42.57 7.47
CA ASN A 20 -26.28 42.63 8.86
C ASN A 20 -26.09 44.09 9.31
N ILE A 21 -26.51 44.42 10.54
CA ILE A 21 -26.37 45.77 11.12
C ILE A 21 -24.89 46.02 11.44
N LEU A 22 -24.26 45.10 12.17
CA LEU A 22 -22.81 45.10 12.43
C LEU A 22 -22.11 44.24 11.36
N LYS A 23 -21.15 44.82 10.64
CA LYS A 23 -20.47 44.16 9.50
C LYS A 23 -19.27 43.30 9.89
N LYS A 24 -18.69 43.56 11.06
CA LYS A 24 -17.55 42.84 11.64
C LYS A 24 -17.92 42.39 13.05
N PRO A 25 -17.28 41.35 13.59
CA PRO A 25 -17.53 40.89 14.95
C PRO A 25 -17.21 41.98 15.97
N THR A 26 -17.87 41.92 17.12
CA THR A 26 -17.61 42.84 18.23
C THR A 26 -16.57 42.26 19.17
N VAL A 27 -15.94 43.15 19.94
CA VAL A 27 -14.95 42.74 20.96
C VAL A 27 -15.57 41.91 22.07
N ASN A 28 -16.86 42.10 22.34
CA ASN A 28 -17.58 41.35 23.39
C ASN A 28 -17.90 39.89 22.99
N GLN A 29 -17.71 39.51 21.72
CA GLN A 29 -17.82 38.12 21.26
C GLN A 29 -16.54 37.35 21.55
N THR A 30 -16.34 36.97 22.82
CA THR A 30 -15.07 36.44 23.32
C THR A 30 -14.59 35.20 22.57
N THR A 31 -15.49 34.29 22.16
CA THR A 31 -15.08 33.09 21.41
C THR A 31 -14.45 33.38 20.06
N LEU A 32 -14.97 34.36 19.34
CA LEU A 32 -14.41 34.75 18.05
C LEU A 32 -13.06 35.44 18.23
N VAL A 33 -12.92 36.23 19.30
CA VAL A 33 -11.64 36.86 19.67
C VAL A 33 -10.60 35.80 20.03
N GLU A 34 -10.94 34.85 20.91
CA GLU A 34 -10.07 33.74 21.29
C GLU A 34 -9.68 32.89 20.07
N LYS A 35 -10.64 32.55 19.20
CA LYS A 35 -10.38 31.78 17.98
C LYS A 35 -9.49 32.52 16.98
N ALA A 36 -9.62 33.84 16.88
CA ALA A 36 -8.79 34.65 16.00
C ALA A 36 -7.35 34.78 16.52
N ASN A 37 -7.19 34.84 17.85
CA ASN A 37 -5.89 34.97 18.51
C ASN A 37 -5.20 33.63 18.77
N ALA A 38 -5.91 32.50 18.65
CA ALA A 38 -5.35 31.17 18.82
C ALA A 38 -4.23 30.89 17.80
N PRO A 39 -3.17 30.17 18.20
CA PRO A 39 -2.10 29.79 17.28
C PRO A 39 -2.65 28.93 16.15
N LYS A 40 -2.29 29.29 14.92
CA LYS A 40 -2.75 28.56 13.73
C LYS A 40 -2.05 27.21 13.67
N LYS A 41 -2.84 26.15 13.38
CA LYS A 41 -2.30 24.80 13.22
C LYS A 41 -1.35 24.75 12.02
N LEU A 42 -0.27 23.99 12.14
CA LEU A 42 0.69 23.66 11.08
C LEU A 42 0.47 22.19 10.64
N GLY A 43 0.95 21.81 9.45
CA GLY A 43 0.85 20.44 8.93
C GLY A 43 -0.24 20.25 7.86
N VAL A 44 -0.76 19.03 7.72
CA VAL A 44 -1.69 18.62 6.63
C VAL A 44 -2.96 19.49 6.59
N ASN A 45 -3.53 19.79 7.76
CA ASN A 45 -4.71 20.66 7.90
C ASN A 45 -4.31 22.06 8.41
N GLY A 46 -3.08 22.47 8.13
CA GLY A 46 -2.52 23.73 8.62
C GLY A 46 -2.94 24.95 7.80
N VAL A 47 -2.77 26.14 8.39
CA VAL A 47 -3.03 27.42 7.72
C VAL A 47 -1.79 28.31 7.77
N GLY A 48 -1.32 28.75 6.60
CA GLY A 48 -0.17 29.65 6.46
C GLY A 48 1.09 28.95 5.95
N TYR A 49 2.21 29.67 5.94
CA TYR A 49 3.50 29.14 5.51
C TYR A 49 4.20 28.40 6.65
N ALA A 50 4.73 27.21 6.35
CA ALA A 50 5.58 26.45 7.27
C ALA A 50 6.86 27.22 7.62
N GLU A 51 7.41 26.96 8.80
CA GLU A 51 8.66 27.58 9.25
C GLU A 51 9.80 27.30 8.26
N GLY A 52 10.66 28.30 8.01
CA GLY A 52 11.75 28.21 7.03
C GLY A 52 11.36 28.31 5.55
N VAL A 53 10.09 28.05 5.19
CA VAL A 53 9.62 28.17 3.80
C VAL A 53 9.40 29.63 3.44
N GLN A 54 10.09 30.14 2.42
CA GLN A 54 9.91 31.52 1.96
C GLN A 54 8.52 31.74 1.34
N HIS A 55 8.02 32.97 1.44
CA HIS A 55 6.78 33.38 0.81
C HIS A 55 7.09 34.21 -0.45
N PRO A 56 6.21 34.24 -1.47
CA PRO A 56 6.45 34.97 -2.71
C PRO A 56 6.71 36.46 -2.47
N ARG A 57 7.65 37.04 -3.23
CA ARG A 57 7.98 38.46 -3.18
C ARG A 57 6.75 39.31 -3.50
N GLY A 58 6.47 40.33 -2.66
CA GLY A 58 5.30 41.21 -2.79
C GLY A 58 4.01 40.67 -2.16
N SER A 59 4.02 39.45 -1.64
CA SER A 59 2.92 38.90 -0.83
C SER A 59 3.20 39.07 0.66
N THR A 60 2.15 39.06 1.48
CA THR A 60 2.29 39.03 2.94
C THR A 60 2.22 37.58 3.43
N ARG A 61 3.23 37.13 4.18
CA ARG A 61 3.26 35.79 4.78
C ARG A 61 2.07 35.53 5.70
N VAL A 62 1.71 36.53 6.50
CA VAL A 62 0.65 36.44 7.51
C VAL A 62 -0.61 37.11 6.97
N GLN A 63 -1.75 36.45 7.14
CA GLN A 63 -3.06 37.02 6.82
C GLN A 63 -3.31 38.25 7.70
N ARG A 64 -3.98 39.26 7.14
CA ARG A 64 -4.34 40.48 7.88
C ARG A 64 -5.19 40.10 9.11
N PRO A 65 -4.91 40.69 10.29
CA PRO A 65 -5.68 40.40 11.48
C PRO A 65 -7.13 40.84 11.30
N MET A 66 -8.05 40.10 11.91
CA MET A 66 -9.46 40.46 11.90
C MET A 66 -9.69 41.68 12.79
N GLU A 67 -10.35 42.70 12.26
CA GLU A 67 -10.69 43.91 13.01
C GLU A 67 -11.97 43.69 13.83
N PHE A 68 -11.88 43.83 15.15
CA PHE A 68 -13.02 43.78 16.05
C PHE A 68 -13.59 45.17 16.33
N ILE A 69 -14.91 45.30 16.28
CA ILE A 69 -15.61 46.55 16.53
C ILE A 69 -15.86 46.71 18.03
N HIS A 70 -15.46 47.85 18.58
CA HIS A 70 -16.01 48.34 19.84
C HIS A 70 -17.26 49.16 19.55
N VAL A 71 -18.43 48.64 19.93
CA VAL A 71 -19.73 49.23 19.60
C VAL A 71 -19.86 50.66 20.11
N GLU A 72 -19.45 50.94 21.35
CA GLU A 72 -19.51 52.31 21.90
C GLU A 72 -18.58 53.29 21.19
N LYS A 73 -17.39 52.85 20.72
CA LYS A 73 -16.51 53.70 19.91
C LYS A 73 -17.14 53.98 18.53
N LEU A 74 -17.80 52.98 17.95
CA LEU A 74 -18.50 53.11 16.69
C LEU A 74 -19.70 54.06 16.79
N ILE A 75 -20.48 53.96 17.87
CA ILE A 75 -21.59 54.88 18.17
C ILE A 75 -21.06 56.30 18.31
N LYS A 76 -19.99 56.54 19.09
CA LYS A 76 -19.40 57.88 19.23
C LYS A 76 -18.96 58.47 17.89
N LYS A 77 -18.44 57.65 16.97
CA LYS A 77 -17.97 58.09 15.64
C LYS A 77 -19.12 58.36 14.66
N THR A 78 -20.15 57.53 14.68
CA THR A 78 -21.27 57.58 13.70
C THR A 78 -22.44 58.44 14.17
N VAL A 79 -22.67 58.48 15.47
CA VAL A 79 -23.75 59.19 16.18
C VAL A 79 -23.14 60.33 17.01
N SER A 80 -22.34 61.18 16.37
CA SER A 80 -21.76 62.33 17.07
C SER A 80 -22.86 63.34 17.43
N LYS A 81 -22.86 63.80 18.69
CA LYS A 81 -23.67 64.94 19.11
C LYS A 81 -23.18 66.22 18.40
N PRO A 82 -24.06 67.19 18.13
CA PRO A 82 -23.64 68.47 17.56
C PRO A 82 -22.62 69.14 18.49
N LYS A 83 -21.57 69.74 17.92
CA LYS A 83 -20.52 70.44 18.69
C LYS A 83 -21.00 71.79 19.23
N VAL A 84 -21.96 72.39 18.55
CA VAL A 84 -22.59 73.67 18.91
C VAL A 84 -24.08 73.43 18.91
N GLU A 85 -24.75 73.76 20.02
CA GLU A 85 -26.20 73.80 20.09
C GLU A 85 -26.66 75.02 19.29
N HIS A 86 -27.13 74.80 18.07
CA HIS A 86 -27.65 75.87 17.24
C HIS A 86 -29.03 76.28 17.74
N ASP A 87 -29.28 77.58 17.85
CA ASP A 87 -30.63 78.09 18.14
C ASP A 87 -31.62 77.60 17.10
N VAL A 88 -32.59 76.83 17.58
CA VAL A 88 -33.60 76.14 16.79
C VAL A 88 -34.80 77.07 16.53
N SER A 89 -34.51 78.30 16.14
CA SER A 89 -35.49 79.40 16.10
C SER A 89 -36.56 79.25 15.00
N THR A 90 -36.26 78.55 13.91
CA THR A 90 -37.23 78.34 12.81
C THR A 90 -37.85 76.94 12.87
N PRO A 91 -39.16 76.79 12.55
CA PRO A 91 -39.85 75.50 12.63
C PRO A 91 -39.23 74.44 11.72
N GLN A 92 -38.66 74.84 10.58
CA GLN A 92 -37.96 73.93 9.68
C GLN A 92 -36.62 73.43 10.27
N ARG A 93 -35.91 74.26 11.04
CA ARG A 93 -34.70 73.84 11.77
C ARG A 93 -35.05 72.92 12.92
N LEU A 94 -36.17 73.16 13.61
CA LEU A 94 -36.71 72.27 14.66
C LEU A 94 -36.99 70.87 14.11
N ALA A 95 -37.76 70.77 13.04
CA ALA A 95 -38.06 69.47 12.44
C ALA A 95 -36.80 68.73 11.94
N LYS A 96 -35.77 69.44 11.45
CA LYS A 96 -34.48 68.83 11.07
C LYS A 96 -33.70 68.34 12.29
N HIS A 97 -33.70 69.13 13.37
CA HIS A 97 -33.05 68.77 14.63
C HIS A 97 -33.68 67.49 15.21
N GLU A 98 -35.00 67.46 15.37
CA GLU A 98 -35.74 66.30 15.88
C GLU A 98 -35.53 65.05 15.02
N LYS A 99 -35.60 65.17 13.69
CA LYS A 99 -35.30 64.05 12.78
C LYS A 99 -33.87 63.55 12.96
N SER A 100 -32.91 64.45 13.18
CA SER A 100 -31.51 64.08 13.40
C SER A 100 -31.33 63.36 14.74
N GLU A 101 -31.98 63.83 15.80
CA GLU A 101 -31.98 63.18 17.12
C GLU A 101 -32.61 61.79 17.07
N LEU A 102 -33.76 61.68 16.40
CA LEU A 102 -34.46 60.42 16.22
C LEU A 102 -33.59 59.40 15.45
N ARG A 103 -32.94 59.82 14.36
CA ARG A 103 -32.00 58.96 13.63
C ARG A 103 -30.82 58.54 14.51
N ARG A 104 -30.26 59.47 15.27
CA ARG A 104 -29.16 59.20 16.21
C ARG A 104 -29.56 58.16 17.25
N ARG A 105 -30.75 58.34 17.85
CA ARG A 105 -31.31 57.43 18.85
C ARG A 105 -31.51 56.02 18.29
N TYR A 106 -32.25 55.88 17.19
CA TYR A 106 -32.50 54.55 16.61
C TYR A 106 -31.23 53.85 16.15
N LEU A 107 -30.26 54.59 15.59
CA LEU A 107 -29.01 54.01 15.14
C LEU A 107 -28.16 53.52 16.33
N ALA A 108 -28.05 54.31 17.40
CA ALA A 108 -27.37 53.90 18.63
C ALA A 108 -28.07 52.69 19.29
N GLU A 109 -29.39 52.71 19.40
CA GLU A 109 -30.17 51.58 19.92
C GLU A 109 -30.00 50.32 19.06
N SER A 110 -29.96 50.45 17.73
CA SER A 110 -29.80 49.32 16.83
C SER A 110 -28.46 48.60 17.01
N PHE A 111 -27.36 49.35 17.19
CA PHE A 111 -26.06 48.74 17.42
C PHE A 111 -25.97 48.04 18.77
N ARG A 112 -26.49 48.65 19.84
CA ARG A 112 -26.51 48.03 21.18
C ARG A 112 -27.36 46.77 21.20
N LYS A 113 -28.56 46.80 20.61
CA LYS A 113 -29.46 45.64 20.53
C LYS A 113 -28.86 44.52 19.67
N GLU A 114 -28.21 44.86 18.56
CA GLU A 114 -27.57 43.84 17.71
C GLU A 114 -26.41 43.15 18.43
N GLU A 115 -25.58 43.89 19.16
CA GLU A 115 -24.52 43.29 19.97
C GLU A 115 -25.08 42.34 21.04
N GLN A 116 -26.11 42.77 21.77
CA GLN A 116 -26.78 41.93 22.77
C GLN A 116 -27.38 40.67 22.14
N ARG A 117 -28.01 40.80 20.96
CA ARG A 117 -28.56 39.68 20.19
C ARG A 117 -27.48 38.69 19.77
N LEU A 118 -26.32 39.17 19.33
CA LEU A 118 -25.22 38.30 18.93
C LEU A 118 -24.66 37.52 20.12
N ILE A 119 -24.52 38.17 21.28
CA ILE A 119 -24.08 37.52 22.51
C ILE A 119 -25.10 36.49 22.99
N SER A 120 -26.40 36.80 22.94
CA SER A 120 -27.44 35.85 23.35
C SER A 120 -27.53 34.64 22.42
N LEU A 121 -27.37 34.85 21.10
CA LEU A 121 -27.30 33.78 20.12
C LEU A 121 -26.11 32.85 20.40
N GLU A 122 -24.92 33.40 20.66
CA GLU A 122 -23.74 32.61 20.99
C GLU A 122 -23.96 31.74 22.23
N LYS A 123 -24.57 32.30 23.29
CA LYS A 123 -24.92 31.55 24.50
C LYS A 123 -25.91 30.42 24.20
N LEU A 124 -26.92 30.68 23.37
CA LEU A 124 -27.92 29.68 22.95
C LEU A 124 -27.25 28.54 22.18
N VAL A 125 -26.38 28.86 21.21
CA VAL A 125 -25.66 27.85 20.43
C VAL A 125 -24.80 26.97 21.34
N LYS A 126 -24.03 27.58 22.25
CA LYS A 126 -23.22 26.82 23.23
C LYS A 126 -24.07 25.92 24.12
N ALA A 127 -25.19 26.43 24.64
CA ALA A 127 -26.10 25.64 25.46
C ALA A 127 -26.68 24.45 24.67
N LYS A 128 -27.05 24.67 23.41
CA LYS A 128 -27.53 23.61 22.52
C LYS A 128 -26.46 22.56 22.23
N GLU A 129 -25.23 22.98 21.96
CA GLU A 129 -24.11 22.06 21.74
C GLU A 129 -23.81 21.20 22.96
N LEU A 130 -23.88 21.78 24.17
CA LEU A 130 -23.72 21.04 25.41
C LEU A 130 -24.87 20.04 25.62
N ALA A 131 -26.12 20.48 25.42
CA ALA A 131 -27.28 19.60 25.53
C ALA A 131 -27.18 18.41 24.55
N LEU A 132 -26.81 18.66 23.29
CA LEU A 132 -26.63 17.60 22.29
C LEU A 132 -25.50 16.63 22.66
N LYS A 133 -24.39 17.12 23.22
CA LYS A 133 -23.31 16.26 23.70
C LYS A 133 -23.76 15.41 24.88
N GLU A 134 -24.52 15.97 25.81
CA GLU A 134 -25.07 15.23 26.94
C GLU A 134 -26.08 14.18 26.48
N GLU A 135 -26.98 14.51 25.56
CA GLU A 135 -27.91 13.57 24.94
C GLU A 135 -27.16 12.42 24.27
N HIS A 136 -26.15 12.73 23.46
CA HIS A 136 -25.34 11.71 22.79
C HIS A 136 -24.60 10.81 23.79
N ILE A 137 -24.03 11.37 24.86
CA ILE A 137 -23.38 10.58 25.91
C ILE A 137 -24.40 9.71 26.65
N ARG A 138 -25.63 10.19 26.88
CA ARG A 138 -26.70 9.40 27.50
C ARG A 138 -27.13 8.26 26.59
N GLU A 139 -27.31 8.52 25.29
CA GLU A 139 -27.61 7.50 24.28
C GLU A 139 -26.53 6.42 24.22
N LEU A 140 -25.25 6.81 24.16
CA LEU A 140 -24.13 5.86 24.18
C LEU A 140 -24.14 5.01 25.45
N LYS A 141 -24.37 5.63 26.62
CA LYS A 141 -24.48 4.89 27.89
C LYS A 141 -25.69 3.97 27.93
N GLU A 142 -26.80 4.30 27.29
CA GLU A 142 -27.98 3.43 27.18
C GLU A 142 -27.76 2.26 26.22
N LEU A 143 -26.98 2.48 25.16
CA LEU A 143 -26.56 1.42 24.24
C LEU A 143 -25.54 0.46 24.86
N GLU A 144 -24.62 0.96 25.68
CA GLU A 144 -23.60 0.16 26.37
C GLU A 144 -24.17 -0.70 27.51
N LYS A 145 -25.34 -0.36 28.06
CA LYS A 145 -25.98 -1.18 29.10
C LYS A 145 -26.34 -2.54 28.52
N SER A 146 -25.77 -3.60 29.09
CA SER A 146 -26.09 -4.99 28.73
C SER A 146 -27.58 -5.25 28.89
N LYS A 147 -28.25 -5.63 27.80
CA LYS A 147 -29.67 -6.00 27.80
C LYS A 147 -29.80 -7.50 28.00
N THR A 148 -30.91 -7.95 28.58
CA THR A 148 -31.21 -9.39 28.70
C THR A 148 -31.34 -10.07 27.33
N SER A 149 -31.70 -9.32 26.29
CA SER A 149 -31.73 -9.77 24.89
C SER A 149 -30.36 -9.92 24.24
N ASP A 150 -29.27 -9.47 24.87
CA ASP A 150 -27.92 -9.59 24.30
C ASP A 150 -27.46 -11.06 24.28
N LEU A 151 -27.94 -11.87 25.24
CA LEU A 151 -27.68 -13.31 25.31
C LEU A 151 -28.36 -14.12 24.20
N THR A 152 -29.37 -13.55 23.50
CA THR A 152 -30.01 -14.21 22.36
C THR A 152 -29.31 -13.93 21.03
N ILE A 153 -28.35 -12.99 21.01
CA ILE A 153 -27.53 -12.70 19.83
C ILE A 153 -26.31 -13.65 19.87
N PRO A 154 -26.04 -14.42 18.81
CA PRO A 154 -24.87 -15.29 18.78
C PRO A 154 -23.60 -14.46 18.86
N SER A 155 -22.75 -14.75 19.85
CA SER A 155 -21.49 -14.04 20.05
C SER A 155 -20.31 -14.85 19.51
N LEU A 156 -19.45 -14.20 18.72
CA LEU A 156 -18.19 -14.76 18.21
C LEU A 156 -16.99 -14.06 18.87
N ASN A 157 -17.10 -13.76 20.16
CA ASN A 157 -16.14 -12.93 20.89
C ASN A 157 -14.71 -13.46 20.80
N ARG A 158 -14.53 -14.78 20.85
CA ARG A 158 -13.20 -15.40 20.72
C ARG A 158 -12.56 -15.13 19.37
N ILE A 159 -13.31 -15.29 18.27
CA ILE A 159 -12.82 -15.09 16.90
C ILE A 159 -12.52 -13.61 16.65
N LEU A 160 -13.35 -12.71 17.19
CA LEU A 160 -13.17 -11.26 17.03
C LEU A 160 -11.99 -10.71 17.86
N ASN A 161 -11.70 -11.34 19.00
CA ASN A 161 -10.60 -10.93 19.88
C ASN A 161 -9.24 -11.51 19.46
N GLU A 162 -9.23 -12.57 18.67
CA GLU A 162 -8.01 -13.13 18.10
C GLU A 162 -7.49 -12.21 16.97
N PRO A 163 -6.17 -11.89 16.93
CA PRO A 163 -5.63 -11.06 15.87
C PRO A 163 -5.79 -11.76 14.52
N MET A 164 -6.26 -11.03 13.51
CA MET A 164 -6.47 -11.55 12.16
C MET A 164 -5.23 -12.22 11.56
N MET A 165 -4.04 -11.76 11.95
CA MET A 165 -2.77 -12.37 11.58
C MET A 165 -1.88 -12.53 12.81
N ARG A 166 -1.30 -13.72 12.96
CA ARG A 166 -0.20 -13.96 13.89
C ARG A 166 1.10 -13.51 13.23
N GLU A 167 1.84 -12.63 13.90
CA GLU A 167 3.19 -12.29 13.48
C GLU A 167 4.13 -13.49 13.70
N ARG A 168 5.03 -13.73 12.74
CA ARG A 168 6.04 -14.80 12.86
C ARG A 168 7.05 -14.42 13.94
N THR A 169 7.46 -15.39 14.75
CA THR A 169 8.59 -15.23 15.68
C THR A 169 9.89 -15.05 14.91
N GLU A 170 10.93 -14.53 15.58
CA GLU A 170 12.25 -14.34 14.96
C GLU A 170 12.85 -15.67 14.53
N GLU A 171 12.75 -16.71 15.37
CA GLU A 171 13.15 -18.09 15.04
C GLU A 171 12.44 -18.63 13.78
N GLU A 172 11.13 -18.40 13.65
CA GLU A 172 10.38 -18.82 12.46
C GLU A 172 10.85 -18.08 11.20
N LYS A 173 11.20 -16.79 11.32
CA LYS A 173 11.74 -15.99 10.21
C LYS A 173 13.12 -16.50 9.79
N GLU A 174 13.97 -16.84 10.74
CA GLU A 174 15.30 -17.42 10.50
C GLU A 174 15.19 -18.77 9.78
N ILE A 175 14.37 -19.69 10.28
CA ILE A 175 14.14 -20.99 9.64
C ILE A 175 13.63 -20.81 8.21
N LEU A 176 12.73 -19.86 7.99
CA LEU A 176 12.19 -19.57 6.68
C LEU A 176 13.28 -18.99 5.74
N ALA A 177 14.13 -18.10 6.25
CA ALA A 177 15.27 -17.56 5.51
C ALA A 177 16.25 -18.68 5.10
N MET A 178 16.62 -19.56 6.04
CA MET A 178 17.47 -20.72 5.76
C MET A 178 16.87 -21.65 4.69
N LYS A 179 15.56 -21.90 4.73
CA LYS A 179 14.86 -22.69 3.69
C LYS A 179 14.92 -22.01 2.32
N ARG A 180 14.79 -20.68 2.27
CA ARG A 180 14.89 -19.92 1.02
C ARG A 180 16.30 -19.97 0.45
N GLU A 181 17.32 -19.76 1.28
CA GLU A 181 18.72 -19.84 0.87
C GLU A 181 19.07 -21.24 0.37
N TYR A 182 18.66 -22.29 1.09
CA TYR A 182 18.85 -23.67 0.66
C TYR A 182 18.22 -23.93 -0.72
N ASN A 183 16.97 -23.49 -0.94
CA ASN A 183 16.30 -23.66 -2.23
C ASN A 183 17.03 -22.93 -3.37
N ASN A 184 17.53 -21.72 -3.12
CA ASN A 184 18.31 -20.96 -4.10
C ASN A 184 19.62 -21.70 -4.45
N ASN A 185 20.37 -22.11 -3.42
CA ASN A 185 21.63 -22.84 -3.59
C ASN A 185 21.43 -24.16 -4.33
N LEU A 186 20.34 -24.88 -4.04
CA LEU A 186 19.97 -26.13 -4.71
C LEU A 186 19.66 -25.90 -6.20
N MET A 187 18.98 -24.79 -6.54
CA MET A 187 18.72 -24.45 -7.94
C MET A 187 19.99 -24.08 -8.69
N GLU A 188 20.88 -23.30 -8.07
CA GLU A 188 22.18 -22.99 -8.65
C GLU A 188 23.04 -24.24 -8.85
N PHE A 189 23.05 -25.14 -7.86
CA PHE A 189 23.78 -26.39 -7.92
C PHE A 189 23.29 -27.24 -9.11
N LYS A 190 21.97 -27.44 -9.25
CA LYS A 190 21.39 -28.15 -10.40
C LYS A 190 21.70 -27.49 -11.74
N ALA A 191 21.74 -26.16 -11.79
CA ALA A 191 22.10 -25.45 -13.01
C ALA A 191 23.58 -25.68 -13.38
N LYS A 192 24.48 -25.70 -12.39
CA LYS A 192 25.90 -26.03 -12.59
C LYS A 192 26.08 -27.48 -13.04
N GLU A 193 25.37 -28.41 -12.43
CA GLU A 193 25.38 -29.83 -12.79
C GLU A 193 24.97 -30.03 -14.27
N ARG A 194 23.88 -29.40 -14.72
CA ARG A 194 23.47 -29.42 -16.14
C ARG A 194 24.54 -28.83 -17.07
N ARG A 195 25.18 -27.73 -16.66
CA ARG A 195 26.27 -27.13 -17.45
C ARG A 195 27.47 -28.07 -17.57
N LEU A 196 27.82 -28.77 -16.48
CA LEU A 196 28.89 -29.77 -16.48
C LEU A 196 28.53 -30.97 -17.37
N GLN A 197 27.29 -31.46 -17.30
CA GLN A 197 26.82 -32.52 -18.19
C GLN A 197 26.90 -32.10 -19.66
N ASN A 198 26.50 -30.88 -19.99
CA ASN A 198 26.64 -30.33 -21.34
C ASN A 198 28.11 -30.21 -21.77
N LEU A 199 29.01 -29.85 -20.87
CA LEU A 199 30.44 -29.77 -21.15
C LEU A 199 31.01 -31.16 -21.44
N ILE A 200 30.66 -32.17 -20.64
CA ILE A 200 31.07 -33.56 -20.89
C ILE A 200 30.54 -34.05 -22.25
N ASN A 201 29.28 -33.74 -22.58
CA ASN A 201 28.73 -34.06 -23.90
C ASN A 201 29.52 -33.38 -25.02
N LEU A 202 29.87 -32.10 -24.85
CA LEU A 202 30.69 -31.38 -25.81
C LEU A 202 32.08 -31.99 -25.95
N TYR A 203 32.70 -32.43 -24.84
CA TYR A 203 33.97 -33.13 -24.84
C TYR A 203 33.91 -34.42 -25.66
N HIS A 204 32.87 -35.24 -25.46
CA HIS A 204 32.68 -36.47 -26.25
C HIS A 204 32.45 -36.19 -27.75
N ILE A 205 31.71 -35.14 -28.08
CA ILE A 205 31.47 -34.73 -29.47
C ILE A 205 32.73 -34.06 -30.09
N SER A 206 33.64 -33.52 -29.28
CA SER A 206 34.78 -32.72 -29.75
C SER A 206 35.73 -33.47 -30.69
N ASN A 207 35.76 -34.80 -30.62
CA ASN A 207 36.50 -35.64 -31.55
C ASN A 207 36.05 -35.44 -33.01
N ASN A 208 34.77 -35.14 -33.22
CA ASN A 208 34.16 -34.88 -34.52
C ASN A 208 34.29 -33.41 -34.96
N PHE A 209 34.80 -32.52 -34.09
CA PHE A 209 34.98 -31.13 -34.46
C PHE A 209 36.22 -30.96 -35.36
N ILE A 210 36.02 -30.25 -36.46
CA ILE A 210 37.07 -29.87 -37.39
C ILE A 210 37.75 -28.63 -36.83
N VAL A 211 38.96 -28.79 -36.31
CA VAL A 211 39.76 -27.71 -35.73
C VAL A 211 40.94 -27.32 -36.63
N THR A 212 41.50 -28.28 -37.35
CA THR A 212 42.67 -28.09 -38.22
C THR A 212 42.30 -28.22 -39.70
N GLU A 213 43.06 -27.56 -40.56
CA GLU A 213 42.86 -27.59 -42.03
C GLU A 213 43.00 -29.01 -42.60
N GLU A 214 43.87 -29.84 -42.03
CA GLU A 214 44.02 -31.25 -42.42
C GLU A 214 42.74 -32.07 -42.16
N LYS A 215 42.09 -31.84 -41.01
CA LYS A 215 40.81 -32.50 -40.69
C LYS A 215 39.70 -32.01 -41.62
N LEU A 216 39.73 -30.75 -42.02
CA LEU A 216 38.78 -30.17 -42.96
C LEU A 216 38.85 -30.86 -44.33
N LEU A 217 40.06 -30.98 -44.89
CA LEU A 217 40.27 -31.66 -46.18
C LEU A 217 39.76 -33.11 -46.15
N LYS A 218 40.09 -33.86 -45.08
CA LYS A 218 39.62 -35.24 -44.91
C LYS A 218 38.09 -35.34 -44.84
N GLU A 219 37.43 -34.48 -44.07
CA GLU A 219 35.97 -34.48 -43.96
C GLU A 219 35.28 -34.00 -45.24
N ILE A 220 35.87 -33.06 -45.99
CA ILE A 220 35.39 -32.67 -47.32
C ILE A 220 35.47 -33.88 -48.25
N GLU A 221 36.61 -34.57 -48.31
CA GLU A 221 36.75 -35.77 -49.13
C GLU A 221 35.71 -36.84 -48.74
N ILE A 222 35.51 -37.12 -47.44
CA ILE A 222 34.49 -38.07 -46.96
C ILE A 222 33.07 -37.63 -47.32
N ALA A 223 32.73 -36.35 -47.15
CA ALA A 223 31.40 -35.82 -47.41
C ALA A 223 31.04 -35.79 -48.90
N PHE A 224 32.02 -35.57 -49.78
CA PHE A 224 31.83 -35.46 -51.23
C PHE A 224 32.17 -36.75 -52.00
N SER A 225 32.91 -37.71 -51.42
CA SER A 225 33.22 -39.00 -52.06
C SER A 225 32.11 -40.03 -51.93
N TYR A 226 31.28 -39.96 -50.88
CA TYR A 226 30.08 -40.76 -50.77
C TYR A 226 28.93 -40.10 -51.54
N GLU A 227 28.09 -40.91 -52.18
CA GLU A 227 26.81 -40.60 -52.82
C GLU A 227 25.80 -40.01 -51.79
N GLY A 228 26.15 -38.85 -51.21
CA GLY A 228 25.77 -38.41 -49.86
C GLY A 228 24.44 -37.68 -49.74
N SER A 229 23.64 -37.58 -50.82
CA SER A 229 22.32 -36.95 -50.76
C SER A 229 21.30 -37.76 -49.95
N ASP A 230 21.48 -39.08 -49.82
CA ASP A 230 20.50 -39.94 -49.16
C ASP A 230 20.62 -39.94 -47.63
N ARG A 231 21.82 -39.75 -47.06
CA ARG A 231 21.98 -39.54 -45.61
C ARG A 231 21.44 -38.18 -45.16
N LEU A 232 21.56 -37.14 -45.99
CA LEU A 232 20.97 -35.83 -45.74
C LEU A 232 19.44 -35.85 -45.86
N ARG A 233 18.88 -36.56 -46.86
CA ARG A 233 17.43 -36.75 -47.01
C ARG A 233 16.81 -37.53 -45.84
N ASN A 234 17.47 -38.60 -45.37
CA ASN A 234 16.99 -39.38 -44.23
C ASN A 234 17.19 -38.67 -42.88
N SER A 235 18.10 -37.69 -42.78
CA SER A 235 18.25 -36.85 -41.59
C SER A 235 17.06 -35.90 -41.39
N LEU A 236 16.55 -35.31 -42.47
CA LEU A 236 15.47 -34.31 -42.50
C LEU A 236 14.04 -34.88 -42.39
N GLY A 237 13.87 -36.20 -42.52
CA GLY A 237 12.58 -36.88 -42.30
C GLY A 237 12.20 -36.97 -40.81
N ALA A 238 11.10 -36.32 -40.44
CA ALA A 238 10.51 -36.34 -39.10
C ALA A 238 9.67 -37.61 -38.87
N ASP A 239 10.35 -38.73 -38.57
CA ASP A 239 9.70 -40.00 -38.24
C ASP A 239 9.44 -40.16 -36.74
N PHE A 240 8.23 -40.59 -36.37
CA PHE A 240 7.83 -40.93 -35.00
C PHE A 240 8.75 -41.98 -34.33
N ASN A 241 9.42 -42.82 -35.12
CA ASN A 241 10.42 -43.79 -34.63
C ASN A 241 11.68 -43.12 -34.06
N LYS A 242 12.10 -41.94 -34.57
CA LYS A 242 13.23 -41.20 -34.01
C LYS A 242 12.92 -40.62 -32.63
N VAL A 243 11.67 -40.23 -32.38
CA VAL A 243 11.24 -39.74 -31.05
C VAL A 243 11.28 -40.88 -30.02
N ARG A 244 10.83 -42.08 -30.40
CA ARG A 244 10.90 -43.26 -29.54
C ARG A 244 12.35 -43.66 -29.21
N ILE A 245 13.22 -43.73 -30.21
CA ILE A 245 14.65 -44.06 -30.02
C ILE A 245 15.37 -42.99 -29.18
N ARG A 246 15.08 -41.69 -29.39
CA ARG A 246 15.63 -40.62 -28.55
C ARG A 246 15.16 -40.71 -27.11
N ASN A 247 13.88 -41.02 -26.88
CA ASN A 247 13.34 -41.17 -25.54
C ASN A 247 13.95 -42.39 -24.85
N GLU A 248 14.04 -43.54 -25.53
CA GLU A 248 14.66 -44.76 -25.01
C GLU A 248 16.13 -44.56 -24.68
N ASN A 249 16.89 -43.90 -25.56
CA ASN A 249 18.29 -43.55 -25.30
C ASN A 249 18.41 -42.56 -24.14
N SER A 250 17.53 -41.56 -24.03
CA SER A 250 17.57 -40.63 -22.89
C SER A 250 17.23 -41.29 -21.56
N ILE A 251 16.33 -42.28 -21.57
CA ILE A 251 15.94 -43.05 -20.39
C ILE A 251 17.10 -43.98 -20.00
N GLY A 252 17.68 -44.71 -20.96
CA GLY A 252 18.86 -45.54 -20.74
C GLY A 252 20.05 -44.73 -20.20
N ASP A 253 20.31 -43.58 -20.81
CA ASP A 253 21.35 -42.64 -20.38
C ASP A 253 21.12 -42.17 -18.93
N SER A 254 19.87 -41.88 -18.55
CA SER A 254 19.53 -41.48 -17.18
C SER A 254 19.63 -42.61 -16.15
N LEU A 255 19.39 -43.86 -16.55
CA LEU A 255 19.41 -45.01 -15.65
C LEU A 255 20.83 -45.55 -15.43
N PHE A 256 21.66 -45.50 -16.47
CA PHE A 256 23.04 -46.01 -16.42
C PHE A 256 24.09 -44.91 -16.26
N GLY A 257 23.67 -43.64 -16.14
CA GLY A 257 24.58 -42.49 -16.01
C GLY A 257 25.52 -42.36 -17.21
N SER A 258 25.05 -42.71 -18.41
CA SER A 258 25.78 -42.66 -19.67
C SER A 258 25.23 -41.54 -20.57
N VAL A 259 25.94 -41.21 -21.65
CA VAL A 259 25.55 -40.15 -22.59
C VAL A 259 25.68 -40.60 -24.04
N GLY A 260 24.68 -40.26 -24.84
CA GLY A 260 24.64 -40.58 -26.27
C GLY A 260 24.11 -41.97 -26.58
N GLY A 261 23.17 -42.50 -25.78
CA GLY A 261 22.61 -43.85 -25.93
C GLY A 261 23.57 -44.95 -25.47
N GLY A 262 24.29 -44.73 -24.37
CA GLY A 262 25.21 -45.71 -23.79
C GLY A 262 26.63 -45.75 -24.37
N SER A 263 26.96 -44.92 -25.36
CA SER A 263 28.27 -44.94 -26.01
C SER A 263 29.38 -44.23 -25.21
N HIS A 264 29.02 -43.29 -24.33
CA HIS A 264 30.00 -42.49 -23.59
C HIS A 264 29.64 -42.40 -22.11
N VAL A 265 30.66 -42.20 -21.28
CA VAL A 265 30.55 -42.11 -19.81
C VAL A 265 29.93 -40.76 -19.42
N GLY A 266 28.89 -40.77 -18.59
CA GLY A 266 28.17 -39.56 -18.15
C GLY A 266 28.72 -38.96 -16.85
N LEU A 267 28.11 -37.85 -16.43
CA LEU A 267 28.59 -37.08 -15.27
C LEU A 267 28.51 -37.88 -13.97
N ASP A 268 27.45 -38.66 -13.77
CA ASP A 268 27.22 -39.41 -12.53
C ASP A 268 28.28 -40.49 -12.32
N THR A 269 28.61 -41.24 -13.36
CA THR A 269 29.67 -42.26 -13.32
C THR A 269 31.07 -41.65 -13.09
N VAL A 270 31.34 -40.46 -13.65
CA VAL A 270 32.58 -39.71 -13.37
C VAL A 270 32.62 -39.21 -11.92
N LYS A 271 31.49 -38.74 -11.41
CA LYS A 271 31.35 -38.25 -10.03
C LYS A 271 31.58 -39.38 -9.04
N ASP A 272 30.96 -40.54 -9.25
CA ASP A 272 31.06 -41.72 -8.39
C ASP A 272 32.49 -42.32 -8.40
N TYR A 273 33.17 -42.23 -9.55
CA TYR A 273 34.58 -42.61 -9.65
C TYR A 273 35.49 -41.66 -8.86
N LEU A 274 35.25 -40.34 -8.94
CA LEU A 274 36.03 -39.33 -8.21
C LEU A 274 35.73 -39.33 -6.71
N SER A 275 34.50 -39.64 -6.29
CA SER A 275 34.12 -39.74 -4.88
C SER A 275 34.66 -41.02 -4.22
N GLY A 276 35.00 -42.04 -5.01
CA GLY A 276 35.44 -43.34 -4.52
C GLY A 276 34.30 -44.21 -3.98
N GLU A 277 33.06 -43.70 -3.97
CA GLU A 277 31.86 -44.41 -3.50
C GLU A 277 31.62 -45.70 -4.30
N LEU A 278 31.99 -45.71 -5.58
CA LEU A 278 31.84 -46.89 -6.45
C LEU A 278 32.75 -48.04 -6.00
N ASN A 279 33.97 -47.73 -5.53
CA ASN A 279 34.92 -48.72 -5.02
C ASN A 279 34.52 -49.23 -3.63
N GLU A 280 33.92 -48.38 -2.81
CA GLU A 280 33.38 -48.79 -1.51
C GLU A 280 32.15 -49.69 -1.69
N PHE A 281 31.27 -49.33 -2.63
CA PHE A 281 30.10 -50.13 -2.97
C PHE A 281 30.48 -51.49 -3.57
N SER A 282 31.48 -51.55 -4.46
CA SER A 282 31.94 -52.83 -5.03
C SER A 282 32.51 -53.75 -3.95
N LYS A 283 33.31 -53.22 -3.01
CA LYS A 283 33.81 -53.98 -1.86
C LYS A 283 32.68 -54.51 -0.98
N GLN A 284 31.67 -53.70 -0.69
CA GLN A 284 30.50 -54.14 0.08
C GLN A 284 29.68 -55.22 -0.64
N ILE A 285 29.58 -55.16 -1.97
CA ILE A 285 28.91 -56.21 -2.77
C ILE A 285 29.73 -57.49 -2.74
N ASP A 286 31.04 -57.42 -2.94
CA ASP A 286 31.91 -58.59 -2.92
C ASP A 286 31.88 -59.27 -1.54
N GLU A 287 31.92 -58.50 -0.46
CA GLU A 287 31.75 -58.99 0.92
C GLU A 287 30.40 -59.69 1.13
N LYS A 288 29.29 -59.11 0.62
CA LYS A 288 27.96 -59.75 0.68
C LYS A 288 27.87 -61.02 -0.17
N PHE A 289 28.45 -61.02 -1.37
CA PHE A 289 28.49 -62.21 -2.22
C PHE A 289 29.28 -63.33 -1.56
N ILE A 290 30.41 -63.02 -0.93
CA ILE A 290 31.20 -63.98 -0.16
C ILE A 290 30.34 -64.56 0.97
N GLN A 291 29.68 -63.72 1.77
CA GLN A 291 28.77 -64.15 2.84
C GLN A 291 27.63 -65.05 2.33
N ASP A 292 26.96 -64.67 1.23
CA ASP A 292 25.88 -65.46 0.63
C ASP A 292 26.37 -66.80 0.08
N THR A 293 27.58 -66.86 -0.49
CA THR A 293 28.17 -68.12 -0.96
C THR A 293 28.61 -69.02 0.19
N GLU A 294 29.08 -68.47 1.29
CA GLU A 294 29.40 -69.21 2.51
C GLU A 294 28.14 -69.77 3.16
N GLN A 295 27.07 -68.97 3.25
CA GLN A 295 25.75 -69.44 3.71
C GLN A 295 25.22 -70.57 2.84
N LYS A 296 25.26 -70.44 1.51
CA LYS A 296 24.84 -71.51 0.58
C LYS A 296 25.69 -72.78 0.72
N LYS A 297 27.00 -72.67 0.99
CA LYS A 297 27.85 -73.83 1.26
C LYS A 297 27.49 -74.52 2.58
N ILE A 298 27.15 -73.74 3.60
CA ILE A 298 26.67 -74.27 4.89
C ILE A 298 25.32 -74.98 4.70
N ASP A 299 24.41 -74.40 3.92
CA ASP A 299 23.09 -74.98 3.62
C ASP A 299 23.18 -76.27 2.79
N VAL A 300 24.09 -76.34 1.81
CA VAL A 300 24.31 -77.56 1.02
C VAL A 300 24.97 -78.68 1.86
N ASN A 301 25.85 -78.32 2.79
CA ASN A 301 26.49 -79.29 3.69
C ASN A 301 25.58 -79.76 4.83
N THR A 302 24.43 -79.11 5.07
CA THR A 302 23.45 -79.52 6.10
C THR A 302 22.29 -80.36 5.52
N ILE A 303 22.23 -80.54 4.21
CA ILE A 303 21.18 -81.33 3.52
C ILE A 303 21.69 -82.74 3.10
N LEU A 304 22.98 -83.03 3.24
CA LEU A 304 23.59 -84.38 3.14
C LEU A 304 23.82 -84.97 4.53
#